data_AF-A0A0F4QIU5-F1
#
_entry.id   AF-A0A0F4QIU5-F1
#
_cell.length_a   1.000
_cell.length_b   1.000
_cell.length_c   1.000
_cell.angle_alpha   90.00
_cell.angle_beta   90.00
_cell.angle_gamma   90.00
#
_symmetry.space_group_name_H-M   'P 1'
#
loop_
_entity.id
_entity.type
_entity.pdbx_description
1 polymer ?
#
loop_
_entity_poly.entity_id
_entity_poly.type
_entity_poly.pdbx_seq_one_letter_code
_entity_poly.pdbx_strand_id
1 'polypeptide(L)'
;MPSLPVRPLEKPLKLSFISRLLALPALLLTLTTQGAPVYVQAGPGSFNHAALDLLAARNHMDYQRFYSGTPAHTYTSAAQAQTWAFSALANSTIEGQLVPAIVDAMRSYQVTELSAAVHMPIEMCVFGLNKTGKITHAASHPAALKQIARWLSAHQLQAKPVPKGTNEAARLLAADQFDQNTVAVGSCALKAVYPELTLRETGIQDNADNHTLFGLMKMEKRPQPISEDEARSALAHVVDQANVLINTRTDSAKALFSHINQRLAQMQPVALFKAQKHRPIEDLSREAVVLSKALEQAQQQCLDTGSVKAFFQAQMDAAKAIQYRYRAQWLSEGVPNQEADLTQLRNTLNQLGAAILQTLTTHLAQHGNLTTELKPVFLAALNTDNLTVQDKQRLYQALQSVRRVENCQATD
;
A
#
# COMPACT_ATOMS: atom_id res chain seq x y z
N MET A 1 62.42 -79.89 13.32
CA MET A 1 63.05 -78.69 12.71
C MET A 1 62.51 -77.46 13.41
N PRO A 2 63.35 -76.45 13.67
CA PRO A 2 63.83 -76.17 15.02
C PRO A 2 63.21 -74.93 15.70
N SER A 3 63.54 -74.87 16.99
CA SER A 3 63.29 -73.91 18.06
C SER A 3 63.70 -72.45 17.80
N LEU A 4 62.98 -71.54 18.50
CA LEU A 4 63.37 -70.25 19.12
C LEU A 4 64.87 -69.89 19.07
N PRO A 5 65.30 -68.59 19.03
CA PRO A 5 64.91 -67.56 20.02
C PRO A 5 65.03 -66.02 19.65
N VAL A 6 64.42 -65.18 20.52
CA VAL A 6 64.87 -63.92 21.22
C VAL A 6 65.73 -62.83 20.54
N ARG A 7 65.15 -61.59 20.48
CA ARG A 7 65.67 -60.16 20.60
C ARG A 7 66.92 -59.70 19.81
N PRO A 8 67.26 -58.38 19.76
CA PRO A 8 66.46 -57.13 19.68
C PRO A 8 66.99 -56.20 18.55
N LEU A 9 66.36 -55.05 18.29
CA LEU A 9 67.07 -53.90 17.72
C LEU A 9 66.37 -52.59 18.10
N GLU A 10 67.06 -51.83 18.93
CA GLU A 10 66.86 -50.40 19.13
C GLU A 10 66.97 -49.66 17.78
N LYS A 11 66.14 -48.64 17.58
CA LYS A 11 66.55 -47.37 16.97
C LYS A 11 65.48 -46.28 17.19
N PRO A 12 65.87 -45.00 17.28
CA PRO A 12 65.11 -43.98 17.99
C PRO A 12 64.23 -43.09 17.11
N LEU A 13 63.25 -42.49 17.79
CA LEU A 13 62.44 -41.29 17.51
C LEU A 13 62.61 -40.56 16.16
N LYS A 14 61.49 -40.37 15.45
CA LYS A 14 61.19 -39.12 14.75
C LYS A 14 59.73 -38.70 14.99
N LEU A 15 59.57 -37.47 15.49
CA LEU A 15 58.30 -36.78 15.71
C LEU A 15 57.50 -36.66 14.42
N SER A 16 56.20 -36.96 14.50
CA SER A 16 55.19 -36.56 13.51
C SER A 16 54.15 -35.70 14.24
N PHE A 17 54.10 -34.43 13.88
CA PHE A 17 53.06 -33.50 14.28
C PHE A 17 51.74 -33.90 13.62
N ILE A 18 50.77 -34.37 14.41
CA ILE A 18 49.39 -34.51 13.94
C ILE A 18 48.63 -33.26 14.37
N SER A 19 48.42 -32.35 13.43
CA SER A 19 47.50 -31.23 13.59
C SER A 19 46.07 -31.77 13.54
N ARG A 20 45.36 -31.72 14.68
CA ARG A 20 43.92 -32.02 14.73
C ARG A 20 43.15 -30.83 14.18
N LEU A 21 42.67 -30.90 12.94
CA LEU A 21 41.60 -30.01 12.47
C LEU A 21 40.31 -30.39 13.20
N LEU A 22 39.92 -29.58 14.18
CA LEU A 22 38.55 -29.52 14.69
C LEU A 22 37.70 -28.77 13.65
N ALA A 23 36.87 -29.49 12.90
CA ALA A 23 35.82 -28.87 12.11
C ALA A 23 34.72 -28.38 13.05
N LEU A 24 34.65 -27.07 13.32
CA LEU A 24 33.46 -26.46 13.90
C LEU A 24 32.36 -26.41 12.82
N PRO A 25 31.13 -26.86 13.10
CA PRO A 25 30.01 -26.58 12.22
C PRO A 25 29.68 -25.09 12.36
N ALA A 26 29.88 -24.32 11.29
CA ALA A 26 29.41 -22.95 11.20
C ALA A 26 27.88 -22.97 11.24
N LEU A 27 27.32 -22.59 12.38
CA LEU A 27 25.89 -22.31 12.51
C LEU A 27 25.61 -21.07 11.65
N LEU A 28 25.08 -21.29 10.44
CA LEU A 28 24.53 -20.23 9.62
C LEU A 28 23.29 -19.68 10.33
N LEU A 29 23.50 -18.67 11.19
CA LEU A 29 22.44 -17.81 11.68
C LEU A 29 21.91 -17.05 10.47
N THR A 30 20.79 -17.51 9.92
CA THR A 30 19.95 -16.68 9.07
C THR A 30 19.49 -15.51 9.93
N LEU A 31 20.11 -14.34 9.76
CA LEU A 31 19.59 -13.07 10.26
C LEU A 31 18.27 -12.82 9.54
N THR A 32 17.17 -13.36 10.07
CA THR A 32 15.84 -12.88 9.73
C THR A 32 15.80 -11.44 10.22
N THR A 33 15.79 -10.47 9.31
CA THR A 33 15.50 -9.09 9.64
C THR A 33 14.11 -9.08 10.27
N GLN A 34 14.03 -9.04 11.61
CA GLN A 34 12.76 -8.93 12.30
C GLN A 34 12.16 -7.58 11.92
N GLY A 35 10.93 -7.60 11.41
CA GLY A 35 10.19 -6.40 11.04
C GLY A 35 10.13 -5.40 12.19
N ALA A 36 10.05 -4.10 11.87
CA ALA A 36 10.01 -3.08 12.91
C ALA A 36 8.79 -3.32 13.84
N PRO A 37 8.98 -3.40 15.17
CA PRO A 37 7.89 -3.73 16.09
C PRO A 37 6.90 -2.57 16.19
N VAL A 38 5.61 -2.85 15.99
CA VAL A 38 4.53 -1.85 16.06
C VAL A 38 3.41 -2.37 16.95
N TYR A 39 3.06 -1.60 17.97
CA TYR A 39 1.83 -1.83 18.73
C TYR A 39 0.64 -1.25 17.98
N VAL A 40 -0.32 -2.10 17.63
CA VAL A 40 -1.47 -1.76 16.79
C VAL A 40 -2.73 -1.74 17.65
N GLN A 41 -3.49 -0.65 17.57
CA GLN A 41 -4.80 -0.55 18.19
C GLN A 41 -5.76 -1.64 17.66
N ALA A 42 -6.69 -2.11 18.51
CA ALA A 42 -7.65 -3.18 18.23
C ALA A 42 -6.97 -4.54 18.04
N GLY A 43 -7.51 -5.41 17.18
CA GLY A 43 -6.97 -6.75 16.92
C GLY A 43 -6.78 -7.07 15.43
N PRO A 44 -6.33 -8.30 15.12
CA PRO A 44 -6.15 -8.78 13.75
C PRO A 44 -7.44 -8.60 12.92
N GLY A 45 -7.30 -8.09 11.69
CA GLY A 45 -8.42 -7.87 10.77
C GLY A 45 -9.27 -6.63 11.07
N SER A 46 -8.90 -5.83 12.08
CA SER A 46 -9.54 -4.53 12.33
C SER A 46 -9.21 -3.50 11.23
N PHE A 47 -9.86 -2.34 11.26
CA PHE A 47 -9.48 -1.23 10.38
C PHE A 47 -8.05 -0.71 10.64
N ASN A 48 -7.53 -0.81 11.88
CA ASN A 48 -6.12 -0.51 12.14
C ASN A 48 -5.18 -1.53 11.46
N HIS A 49 -5.56 -2.81 11.41
CA HIS A 49 -4.81 -3.81 10.65
C HIS A 49 -4.75 -3.42 9.16
N ALA A 50 -5.92 -3.16 8.56
CA ALA A 50 -6.01 -2.82 7.14
C ALA A 50 -5.25 -1.52 6.80
N ALA A 51 -5.33 -0.50 7.65
CA ALA A 51 -4.63 0.75 7.43
C ALA A 51 -3.10 0.60 7.55
N LEU A 52 -2.62 -0.27 8.45
CA LEU A 52 -1.18 -0.56 8.55
C LEU A 52 -0.66 -1.30 7.32
N ASP A 53 -1.48 -2.15 6.68
CA ASP A 53 -1.13 -2.79 5.39
C ASP A 53 -0.85 -1.76 4.30
N LEU A 54 -1.62 -0.65 4.26
CA LEU A 54 -1.41 0.43 3.30
C LEU A 54 -0.04 1.10 3.49
N LEU A 55 0.38 1.32 4.74
CA LEU A 55 1.71 1.85 5.06
C LEU A 55 2.83 0.86 4.73
N ALA A 56 2.65 -0.42 5.11
CA ALA A 56 3.60 -1.49 4.82
C ALA A 56 3.88 -1.59 3.30
N ALA A 57 2.83 -1.49 2.48
CA ALA A 57 2.91 -1.55 1.02
C ALA A 57 3.71 -0.39 0.39
N ARG A 58 3.84 0.76 1.07
CA ARG A 58 4.65 1.88 0.55
C ARG A 58 6.13 1.51 0.47
N ASN A 59 6.67 0.79 1.44
CA ASN A 59 8.13 0.57 1.53
C ASN A 59 8.51 -0.92 1.57
N HIS A 60 7.59 -1.84 1.29
CA HIS A 60 7.78 -3.28 1.53
C HIS A 60 8.25 -3.60 2.95
N MET A 61 7.83 -2.77 3.90
CA MET A 61 8.19 -2.93 5.30
C MET A 61 7.28 -4.01 5.90
N ASP A 62 7.90 -5.08 6.39
CA ASP A 62 7.18 -5.97 7.28
C ASP A 62 7.20 -5.37 8.69
N TYR A 63 6.03 -5.12 9.24
CA TYR A 63 5.88 -4.64 10.61
C TYR A 63 5.56 -5.84 11.49
N GLN A 64 6.35 -6.05 12.55
CA GLN A 64 6.01 -7.03 13.57
C GLN A 64 4.87 -6.46 14.43
N ARG A 65 3.64 -6.95 14.22
CA ARG A 65 2.42 -6.39 14.82
C ARG A 65 2.15 -6.96 16.21
N PHE A 66 1.98 -6.08 17.18
CA PHE A 66 1.52 -6.42 18.53
C PHE A 66 0.17 -5.76 18.78
N TYR A 67 -0.91 -6.55 18.78
CA TYR A 67 -2.26 -6.01 18.95
C TYR A 67 -2.58 -5.73 20.42
N SER A 68 -2.95 -4.48 20.72
CA SER A 68 -3.14 -4.01 22.10
C SER A 68 -4.59 -3.76 22.50
N GLY A 69 -5.55 -3.92 21.58
CA GLY A 69 -6.98 -3.71 21.85
C GLY A 69 -7.35 -2.23 21.95
N THR A 70 -7.01 -1.56 23.06
CA THR A 70 -7.41 -0.17 23.33
C THR A 70 -6.29 0.83 23.00
N PRO A 71 -6.62 2.10 22.72
CA PRO A 71 -5.63 3.17 22.60
C PRO A 71 -4.68 3.28 23.79
N ALA A 72 -5.21 3.25 25.02
CA ALA A 72 -4.41 3.37 26.23
C ALA A 72 -3.36 2.25 26.36
N HIS A 73 -3.74 1.00 26.09
CA HIS A 73 -2.79 -0.12 26.08
C HIS A 73 -1.77 -0.01 24.95
N THR A 74 -2.21 0.46 23.77
CA THR A 74 -1.33 0.67 22.60
C THR A 74 -0.23 1.68 22.96
N TYR A 75 -0.60 2.83 23.54
CA TYR A 75 0.35 3.88 23.89
C TYR A 75 1.24 3.50 25.08
N THR A 76 0.68 2.82 26.08
CA THR A 76 1.46 2.30 27.21
C THR A 76 2.54 1.33 26.73
N SER A 77 2.16 0.34 25.90
CA SER A 77 3.06 -0.70 25.44
C SER A 77 4.13 -0.14 24.49
N ALA A 78 3.74 0.76 23.57
CA ALA A 78 4.67 1.42 22.67
C ALA A 78 5.69 2.31 23.41
N ALA A 79 5.23 3.10 24.38
CA ALA A 79 6.11 3.96 25.17
C ALA A 79 7.11 3.13 26.02
N GLN A 80 6.63 2.07 26.68
CA GLN A 80 7.48 1.19 27.49
C GLN A 80 8.52 0.44 26.66
N ALA A 81 8.13 -0.03 25.48
CA ALA A 81 9.03 -0.71 24.55
C ALA A 81 9.87 0.26 23.68
N GLN A 82 9.68 1.58 23.85
CA GLN A 82 10.29 2.63 23.04
C GLN A 82 10.14 2.40 21.53
N THR A 83 8.98 1.87 21.11
CA THR A 83 8.68 1.53 19.71
C THR A 83 7.43 2.24 19.20
N TRP A 84 7.03 1.94 17.97
CA TRP A 84 5.89 2.56 17.29
C TRP A 84 4.55 2.13 17.87
N ALA A 85 3.62 3.08 17.96
CA ALA A 85 2.19 2.88 18.09
C ALA A 85 1.51 3.16 16.75
N PHE A 86 0.47 2.40 16.42
CA PHE A 86 -0.39 2.64 15.28
C PHE A 86 -1.86 2.65 15.70
N SER A 87 -2.53 3.78 15.49
CA SER A 87 -3.90 4.03 15.94
C SER A 87 -4.68 4.88 14.94
N ALA A 88 -6.01 4.80 15.01
CA ALA A 88 -6.89 5.79 14.40
C ALA A 88 -6.72 7.14 15.12
N LEU A 89 -6.82 8.25 14.39
CA LEU A 89 -6.67 9.61 14.92
C LEU A 89 -7.97 10.40 14.78
N ALA A 90 -8.56 10.35 13.58
CA ALA A 90 -9.79 11.06 13.25
C ALA A 90 -10.67 10.24 12.29
N ASN A 91 -11.98 10.45 12.33
CA ASN A 91 -12.95 9.82 11.44
C ASN A 91 -13.99 10.85 10.98
N SER A 92 -14.34 10.82 9.69
CA SER A 92 -15.22 11.81 9.07
C SER A 92 -16.68 11.81 9.55
N THR A 93 -17.12 10.73 10.23
CA THR A 93 -18.48 10.58 10.75
C THR A 93 -18.62 10.98 12.22
N ILE A 94 -17.53 11.31 12.90
CA ILE A 94 -17.52 11.74 14.30
C ILE A 94 -17.66 13.26 14.37
N GLU A 95 -18.50 13.76 15.28
CA GLU A 95 -18.59 15.20 15.56
C GLU A 95 -17.26 15.73 16.10
N GLY A 96 -16.73 16.80 15.49
CA GLY A 96 -15.37 17.27 15.75
C GLY A 96 -14.27 16.34 15.23
N GLN A 97 -14.62 15.24 14.55
CA GLN A 97 -13.78 14.26 13.85
C GLN A 97 -12.76 13.49 14.70
N LEU A 98 -12.40 13.95 15.89
CA LEU A 98 -11.42 13.30 16.76
C LEU A 98 -12.00 12.03 17.40
N VAL A 99 -11.22 10.95 17.40
CA VAL A 99 -11.65 9.69 18.04
C VAL A 99 -11.63 9.84 19.58
N PRO A 100 -12.77 9.74 20.29
CA PRO A 100 -12.82 10.05 21.73
C PRO A 100 -11.89 9.22 22.60
N ALA A 101 -11.78 7.90 22.34
CA ALA A 101 -10.88 7.03 23.08
C ALA A 101 -9.38 7.38 22.89
N ILE A 102 -9.05 8.10 21.82
CA ILE A 102 -7.70 8.60 21.57
C ILE A 102 -7.47 9.89 22.35
N VAL A 103 -8.46 10.80 22.38
CA VAL A 103 -8.44 11.99 23.23
C VAL A 103 -8.18 11.58 24.69
N ASP A 104 -8.94 10.61 25.19
CA ASP A 104 -8.77 10.10 26.56
C ASP A 104 -7.36 9.55 26.81
N ALA A 105 -6.81 8.78 25.88
CA ALA A 105 -5.45 8.24 26.00
C ALA A 105 -4.38 9.35 25.94
N MET A 106 -4.60 10.39 25.12
CA MET A 106 -3.69 11.54 25.00
C MET A 106 -3.67 12.46 26.22
N ARG A 107 -4.62 12.30 27.14
CA ARG A 107 -4.52 12.92 28.47
C ARG A 107 -3.29 12.43 29.21
N SER A 108 -2.92 11.16 29.08
CA SER A 108 -1.77 10.55 29.79
C SER A 108 -0.52 10.38 28.92
N TYR A 109 -0.66 10.49 27.60
CA TYR A 109 0.43 10.25 26.64
C TYR A 109 0.55 11.40 25.63
N GLN A 110 1.75 11.60 25.10
CA GLN A 110 2.01 12.56 24.04
C GLN A 110 2.70 11.90 22.86
N VAL A 111 2.41 12.40 21.66
CA VAL A 111 3.13 12.02 20.44
C VAL A 111 4.42 12.81 20.41
N THR A 112 5.56 12.12 20.37
CA THR A 112 6.89 12.75 20.26
C THR A 112 7.40 12.73 18.83
N GLU A 113 6.91 11.81 18.02
CA GLU A 113 7.25 11.67 16.60
C GLU A 113 6.07 11.09 15.83
N LEU A 114 5.76 11.67 14.67
CA LEU A 114 4.81 11.14 13.70
C LEU A 114 5.59 10.75 12.44
N SER A 115 5.74 9.45 12.19
CA SER A 115 6.56 8.95 11.08
C SER A 115 5.77 8.81 9.78
N ALA A 116 4.52 8.37 9.86
CA ALA A 116 3.69 8.15 8.70
C ALA A 116 2.20 8.29 9.04
N ALA A 117 1.40 8.61 8.03
CA ALA A 117 -0.06 8.67 8.14
C ALA A 117 -0.74 8.16 6.86
N VAL A 118 -1.99 7.71 7.01
CA VAL A 118 -2.82 7.25 5.90
C VAL A 118 -4.30 7.56 6.15
N HIS A 119 -4.98 8.01 5.10
CA HIS A 119 -6.44 8.04 5.03
C HIS A 119 -6.93 6.74 4.41
N MET A 120 -7.87 6.07 5.07
CA MET A 120 -8.47 4.85 4.57
C MET A 120 -10.00 5.01 4.52
N PRO A 121 -10.63 4.83 3.35
CA PRO A 121 -12.08 4.67 3.26
C PRO A 121 -12.55 3.49 4.11
N ILE A 122 -13.65 3.68 4.84
CA ILE A 122 -14.24 2.66 5.69
C ILE A 122 -15.28 1.90 4.89
N GLU A 123 -14.84 0.81 4.27
CA GLU A 123 -15.70 -0.19 3.67
C GLU A 123 -16.04 -1.29 4.68
N MET A 124 -17.33 -1.43 5.00
CA MET A 124 -17.85 -2.47 5.88
C MET A 124 -18.21 -3.70 5.06
N CYS A 125 -17.66 -4.84 5.47
CA CYS A 125 -17.88 -6.15 4.86
C CYS A 125 -18.66 -7.07 5.81
N VAL A 126 -19.53 -7.90 5.24
CA VAL A 126 -20.37 -8.88 5.95
C VAL A 126 -19.78 -10.28 5.82
N PHE A 127 -19.59 -10.95 6.95
CA PHE A 127 -19.01 -12.28 7.04
C PHE A 127 -19.98 -13.27 7.69
N GLY A 128 -20.11 -14.45 7.09
CA GLY A 128 -20.85 -15.58 7.65
C GLY A 128 -20.03 -16.88 7.62
N LEU A 129 -20.49 -17.91 8.30
CA LEU A 129 -20.02 -19.29 8.10
C LEU A 129 -20.64 -19.89 6.81
N ASN A 130 -19.98 -20.88 6.20
CA ASN A 130 -20.51 -21.58 5.01
C ASN A 130 -21.93 -22.15 5.19
N LYS A 131 -22.30 -22.52 6.43
CA LYS A 131 -23.61 -23.06 6.79
C LYS A 131 -24.62 -22.00 7.24
N THR A 132 -24.28 -20.72 7.15
CA THR A 132 -25.19 -19.64 7.59
C THR A 132 -26.41 -19.62 6.68
N GLY A 133 -27.54 -20.13 7.17
CA GLY A 133 -28.82 -20.14 6.48
C GLY A 133 -29.44 -18.74 6.45
N LYS A 134 -30.73 -18.65 6.82
CA LYS A 134 -31.40 -17.36 6.99
C LYS A 134 -30.76 -16.59 8.16
N ILE A 135 -30.23 -15.40 7.86
CA ILE A 135 -29.64 -14.51 8.87
C ILE A 135 -30.71 -13.74 9.63
N THR A 136 -30.51 -13.56 10.92
CA THR A 136 -31.40 -12.79 11.81
C THR A 136 -30.65 -11.78 12.67
N HIS A 137 -29.32 -11.94 12.82
CA HIS A 137 -28.50 -11.05 13.64
C HIS A 137 -27.24 -10.59 12.91
N ALA A 138 -26.81 -9.37 13.20
CA ALA A 138 -25.52 -8.84 12.76
C ALA A 138 -24.71 -8.38 13.97
N ALA A 139 -23.55 -9.01 14.18
CA ALA A 139 -22.63 -8.74 15.26
C ALA A 139 -21.50 -7.80 14.83
N SER A 140 -21.31 -6.72 15.58
CA SER A 140 -20.19 -5.78 15.36
C SER A 140 -20.01 -4.84 16.55
N HIS A 141 -18.99 -3.97 16.48
CA HIS A 141 -18.82 -2.89 17.44
C HIS A 141 -20.03 -1.93 17.44
N PRO A 142 -20.50 -1.39 18.58
CA PRO A 142 -21.64 -0.47 18.61
C PRO A 142 -21.54 0.72 17.65
N ALA A 143 -20.36 1.31 17.50
CA ALA A 143 -20.16 2.41 16.55
C ALA A 143 -20.31 1.95 15.08
N ALA A 144 -19.87 0.73 14.75
CA ALA A 144 -20.03 0.18 13.40
C ALA A 144 -21.49 -0.18 13.11
N LEU A 145 -22.23 -0.72 14.08
CA LEU A 145 -23.67 -1.02 13.95
C LEU A 145 -24.49 0.25 13.66
N LYS A 146 -24.13 1.38 14.27
CA LYS A 146 -24.77 2.68 13.98
C LYS A 146 -24.50 3.19 12.56
N GLN A 147 -23.41 2.74 11.93
CA GLN A 147 -23.02 3.11 10.57
C GLN A 147 -23.60 2.17 9.50
N ILE A 148 -24.43 1.20 9.85
CA ILE A 148 -25.07 0.24 8.91
C ILE A 148 -26.58 0.11 9.17
N ALA A 149 -27.21 1.13 9.75
CA ALA A 149 -28.59 1.08 10.19
C ALA A 149 -29.56 0.83 9.02
N ARG A 150 -29.29 1.39 7.83
CA ARG A 150 -30.13 1.14 6.65
C ARG A 150 -30.03 -0.30 6.18
N TRP A 151 -28.83 -0.88 6.19
CA TRP A 151 -28.62 -2.27 5.82
C TRP A 151 -29.30 -3.24 6.80
N LEU A 152 -29.22 -2.98 8.11
CA LEU A 152 -29.92 -3.76 9.14
C LEU A 152 -31.44 -3.74 8.94
N SER A 153 -32.00 -2.56 8.65
CA SER A 153 -33.44 -2.38 8.42
C SER A 153 -33.90 -3.10 7.15
N ALA A 154 -33.17 -2.93 6.04
CA ALA A 154 -33.48 -3.57 4.76
C ALA A 154 -33.50 -5.11 4.85
N HIS A 155 -32.64 -5.69 5.68
CA HIS A 155 -32.55 -7.13 5.90
C HIS A 155 -33.34 -7.64 7.11
N GLN A 156 -34.03 -6.75 7.85
CA GLN A 156 -34.78 -7.08 9.07
C GLN A 156 -33.92 -7.79 10.14
N LEU A 157 -32.67 -7.33 10.33
CA LEU A 157 -31.71 -7.94 11.23
C LEU A 157 -31.68 -7.24 12.59
N GLN A 158 -31.50 -8.02 13.65
CA GLN A 158 -31.24 -7.52 14.99
C GLN A 158 -29.75 -7.24 15.19
N ALA A 159 -29.43 -6.07 15.74
CA ALA A 159 -28.06 -5.69 16.04
C ALA A 159 -27.56 -6.43 17.30
N LYS A 160 -26.40 -7.09 17.22
CA LYS A 160 -25.75 -7.80 18.33
C LYS A 160 -24.44 -7.07 18.71
N PRO A 161 -24.45 -6.18 19.71
CA PRO A 161 -23.28 -5.37 20.03
C PRO A 161 -22.13 -6.19 20.62
N VAL A 162 -20.93 -5.95 20.10
CA VAL A 162 -19.66 -6.52 20.59
C VAL A 162 -18.71 -5.37 20.94
N PRO A 163 -18.74 -4.84 22.19
CA PRO A 163 -17.98 -3.64 22.58
C PRO A 163 -16.46 -3.73 22.37
N LYS A 164 -15.91 -4.95 22.35
CA LYS A 164 -14.47 -5.19 22.15
C LYS A 164 -13.97 -4.89 20.73
N GLY A 165 -14.85 -4.74 19.74
CA GLY A 165 -14.48 -4.33 18.38
C GLY A 165 -15.08 -5.17 17.26
N THR A 166 -14.96 -4.68 16.03
CA THR A 166 -15.45 -5.36 14.82
C THR A 166 -14.69 -6.68 14.57
N ASN A 167 -13.38 -6.68 14.83
CA ASN A 167 -12.55 -7.88 14.73
C ASN A 167 -12.91 -8.94 15.77
N GLU A 168 -13.37 -8.55 16.96
CA GLU A 168 -13.81 -9.51 17.98
C GLU A 168 -15.11 -10.19 17.57
N ALA A 169 -16.05 -9.46 16.94
CA ALA A 169 -17.25 -10.08 16.39
C ALA A 169 -16.91 -11.16 15.36
N ALA A 170 -15.94 -10.90 14.47
CA ALA A 170 -15.48 -11.90 13.53
C ALA A 170 -14.78 -13.09 14.21
N ARG A 171 -13.92 -12.83 15.23
CA ARG A 171 -13.26 -13.89 16.01
C ARG A 171 -14.27 -14.81 16.69
N LEU A 172 -15.33 -14.23 17.27
CA LEU A 172 -16.41 -14.98 17.91
C LEU A 172 -17.18 -15.82 16.89
N LEU A 173 -17.48 -15.28 15.71
CA LEU A 173 -18.13 -16.02 14.63
C LEU A 173 -17.25 -17.17 14.13
N ALA A 174 -15.97 -16.91 13.89
CA ALA A 174 -14.96 -17.87 13.45
C ALA A 174 -14.81 -19.05 14.44
N ALA A 175 -14.89 -18.75 15.74
CA ALA A 175 -14.80 -19.73 16.81
C ALA A 175 -16.14 -20.44 17.12
N ASP A 176 -17.15 -20.31 16.26
CA ASP A 176 -18.50 -20.88 16.43
C ASP A 176 -19.17 -20.48 17.76
N GLN A 177 -18.88 -19.27 18.25
CA GLN A 177 -19.45 -18.71 19.49
C GLN A 177 -20.69 -17.84 19.26
N PHE A 178 -21.19 -17.83 18.03
CA PHE A 178 -22.49 -17.26 17.69
C PHE A 178 -23.39 -18.31 17.06
N ASP A 179 -24.69 -18.11 17.21
CA ASP A 179 -25.70 -18.91 16.52
C ASP A 179 -25.49 -18.85 15.00
N GLN A 180 -25.80 -19.94 14.29
CA GLN A 180 -25.65 -20.08 12.84
C GLN A 180 -26.49 -19.10 12.00
N ASN A 181 -27.30 -18.26 12.64
CA ASN A 181 -28.10 -17.18 12.04
C ASN A 181 -27.45 -15.78 12.21
N THR A 182 -26.24 -15.71 12.79
CA THR A 182 -25.50 -14.47 13.03
C THR A 182 -24.42 -14.27 11.98
N VAL A 183 -24.31 -13.05 11.46
CA VAL A 183 -23.15 -12.60 10.67
C VAL A 183 -22.29 -11.62 11.47
N ALA A 184 -21.01 -11.52 11.13
CA ALA A 184 -20.11 -10.53 11.67
C ALA A 184 -19.90 -9.40 10.63
N VAL A 185 -19.88 -8.16 11.08
CA VAL A 185 -19.59 -7.00 10.22
C VAL A 185 -18.30 -6.32 10.66
N GLY A 186 -17.41 -6.02 9.73
CA GLY A 186 -16.15 -5.33 10.01
C GLY A 186 -15.35 -4.99 8.77
N SER A 187 -14.04 -4.78 8.93
CA SER A 187 -13.16 -4.50 7.78
C SER A 187 -13.10 -5.70 6.83
N CYS A 188 -12.99 -5.45 5.54
CA CYS A 188 -12.80 -6.51 4.55
C CYS A 188 -11.48 -7.29 4.74
N ALA A 189 -10.51 -6.73 5.47
CA ALA A 189 -9.27 -7.41 5.86
C ALA A 189 -9.50 -8.64 6.75
N LEU A 190 -10.68 -8.77 7.37
CA LEU A 190 -11.05 -9.96 8.16
C LEU A 190 -10.94 -11.25 7.35
N LYS A 191 -11.15 -11.22 6.03
CA LYS A 191 -11.06 -12.43 5.19
C LYS A 191 -9.66 -13.05 5.21
N ALA A 192 -8.61 -12.23 5.26
CA ALA A 192 -7.24 -12.72 5.31
C ALA A 192 -6.89 -13.34 6.67
N VAL A 193 -7.55 -12.88 7.74
CA VAL A 193 -7.29 -13.32 9.12
C VAL A 193 -8.12 -14.55 9.50
N TYR A 194 -9.37 -14.62 9.03
CA TYR A 194 -10.31 -15.71 9.31
C TYR A 194 -10.74 -16.36 7.98
N PRO A 195 -9.87 -17.19 7.37
CA PRO A 195 -10.11 -17.77 6.04
C PRO A 195 -11.36 -18.66 5.96
N GLU A 196 -11.82 -19.21 7.09
CA GLU A 196 -13.06 -19.98 7.25
C GLU A 196 -14.33 -19.13 7.10
N LEU A 197 -14.24 -17.81 7.28
CA LEU A 197 -15.38 -16.92 7.09
C LEU A 197 -15.61 -16.66 5.60
N THR A 198 -16.87 -16.68 5.19
CA THR A 198 -17.30 -16.35 3.83
C THR A 198 -17.71 -14.89 3.76
N LEU A 199 -17.09 -14.15 2.84
CA LEU A 199 -17.50 -12.80 2.49
C LEU A 199 -18.85 -12.88 1.76
N ARG A 200 -19.87 -12.22 2.30
CA ARG A 200 -21.23 -12.23 1.73
C ARG A 200 -21.56 -10.95 0.98
N GLU A 201 -21.11 -9.81 1.50
CA GLU A 201 -21.43 -8.48 0.97
C GLU A 201 -20.33 -7.48 1.36
N THR A 202 -20.15 -6.43 0.55
CA THR A 202 -19.21 -5.34 0.79
C THR A 202 -19.90 -3.99 0.63
N GLY A 203 -19.33 -2.93 1.18
CA GLY A 203 -19.84 -1.57 0.98
C GLY A 203 -21.19 -1.28 1.66
N ILE A 204 -21.50 -1.95 2.78
CA ILE A 204 -22.82 -1.85 3.43
C ILE A 204 -22.99 -0.62 4.34
N GLN A 205 -21.94 0.19 4.50
CA GLN A 205 -21.97 1.39 5.34
C GLN A 205 -22.94 2.45 4.82
N ASP A 206 -23.58 3.16 5.75
CA ASP A 206 -24.56 4.20 5.46
C ASP A 206 -23.94 5.43 4.80
N ASN A 207 -22.67 5.72 5.04
CA ASN A 207 -21.97 6.82 4.39
C ASN A 207 -20.81 6.27 3.55
N ALA A 208 -20.92 6.39 2.23
CA ALA A 208 -19.87 5.95 1.30
C ALA A 208 -18.59 6.79 1.41
N ASP A 209 -18.69 8.02 1.91
CA ASP A 209 -17.56 8.94 2.12
C ASP A 209 -16.94 8.81 3.53
N ASN A 210 -17.33 7.79 4.30
CA ASN A 210 -16.72 7.49 5.58
C ASN A 210 -15.24 7.14 5.40
N HIS A 211 -14.36 7.87 6.06
CA HIS A 211 -12.93 7.63 6.03
C HIS A 211 -12.32 7.91 7.42
N THR A 212 -11.22 7.21 7.70
CA THR A 212 -10.48 7.36 8.95
C THR A 212 -9.02 7.67 8.65
N LEU A 213 -8.47 8.63 9.40
CA LEU A 213 -7.06 8.96 9.44
C LEU A 213 -6.36 8.10 10.48
N PHE A 214 -5.26 7.45 10.11
CA PHE A 214 -4.42 6.67 11.00
C PHE A 214 -2.99 7.21 11.00
N GLY A 215 -2.28 7.04 12.11
CA GLY A 215 -0.89 7.49 12.26
C GLY A 215 0.02 6.45 12.90
N LEU A 216 1.27 6.41 12.44
CA LEU A 216 2.38 5.66 13.02
C LEU A 216 3.25 6.61 13.84
N MET A 217 3.27 6.41 15.16
CA MET A 217 3.72 7.43 16.11
C MET A 217 4.66 6.85 17.17
N LYS A 218 5.63 7.65 17.64
CA LYS A 218 6.28 7.42 18.93
C LYS A 218 5.47 8.09 20.03
N MET A 219 5.34 7.38 21.14
CA MET A 219 4.56 7.82 22.30
C MET A 219 5.47 7.98 23.51
N GLU A 220 5.19 9.00 24.32
CA GLU A 220 5.81 9.20 25.63
C GLU A 220 4.72 9.40 26.69
N LYS A 221 4.96 8.86 27.89
CA LYS A 221 4.06 9.07 29.03
C LYS A 221 4.26 10.48 29.59
N ARG A 222 3.19 11.23 29.74
CA ARG A 222 3.23 12.55 30.38
C ARG A 222 3.53 12.42 31.87
N PRO A 223 4.26 13.37 32.49
CA PRO A 223 4.47 13.37 33.93
C PRO A 223 3.16 13.42 34.74
N GLN A 224 2.18 14.19 34.25
CA GLN A 224 0.84 14.29 34.82
C GLN A 224 -0.21 14.32 33.69
N PRO A 225 -1.43 13.77 33.92
CA PRO A 225 -2.49 13.86 32.95
C PRO A 225 -2.93 15.30 32.69
N ILE A 226 -3.16 15.64 31.42
CA ILE A 226 -3.74 16.93 31.01
C ILE A 226 -5.28 16.88 30.97
N SER A 227 -5.90 18.05 30.84
CA SER A 227 -7.35 18.16 30.65
C SER A 227 -7.80 17.57 29.30
N GLU A 228 -9.11 17.33 29.16
CA GLU A 228 -9.67 16.85 27.89
C GLU A 228 -9.46 17.87 26.76
N ASP A 229 -9.65 19.17 27.01
CA ASP A 229 -9.49 20.23 26.01
C ASP A 229 -8.05 20.36 25.52
N GLU A 230 -7.07 20.25 26.44
CA GLU A 230 -5.65 20.19 26.07
C GLU A 230 -5.34 18.93 25.25
N ALA A 231 -5.93 17.78 25.59
CA ALA A 231 -5.75 16.53 24.85
C ALA A 231 -6.37 16.60 23.45
N ARG A 232 -7.55 17.22 23.30
CA ARG A 232 -8.18 17.51 22.01
C ARG A 232 -7.31 18.42 21.16
N SER A 233 -6.79 19.49 21.74
CA SER A 233 -5.89 20.42 21.05
C SER A 233 -4.60 19.72 20.58
N ALA A 234 -4.01 18.87 21.44
CA ALA A 234 -2.84 18.09 21.09
C ALA A 234 -3.12 17.08 19.97
N LEU A 235 -4.27 16.38 20.00
CA LEU A 235 -4.66 15.44 18.95
C LEU A 235 -4.94 16.16 17.62
N ALA A 236 -5.61 17.31 17.66
CA ALA A 236 -5.87 18.12 16.47
C ALA A 236 -4.55 18.52 15.79
N HIS A 237 -3.54 18.93 16.56
CA HIS A 237 -2.21 19.22 16.02
C HIS A 237 -1.56 18.01 15.33
N VAL A 238 -1.67 16.81 15.91
CA VAL A 238 -1.18 15.57 15.29
C VAL A 238 -1.94 15.25 14.00
N VAL A 239 -3.26 15.48 13.98
CA VAL A 239 -4.11 15.31 12.79
C VAL A 239 -3.68 16.28 11.68
N ASP A 240 -3.39 17.53 11.99
CA ASP A 240 -2.88 18.51 11.01
C ASP A 240 -1.54 18.07 10.41
N GLN A 241 -0.60 17.65 11.25
CA GLN A 241 0.69 17.11 10.81
C GLN A 241 0.51 15.87 9.91
N ALA A 242 -0.38 14.95 10.30
CA ALA A 242 -0.70 13.76 9.52
C ALA A 242 -1.31 14.10 8.16
N ASN A 243 -2.19 15.10 8.09
CA ASN A 243 -2.74 15.59 6.83
C ASN A 243 -1.66 16.23 5.95
N VAL A 244 -0.68 16.94 6.51
CA VAL A 244 0.47 17.46 5.74
C VAL A 244 1.28 16.32 5.12
N LEU A 245 1.57 15.24 5.86
CA LEU A 245 2.26 14.06 5.31
C LEU A 245 1.49 13.39 4.17
N ILE A 246 0.16 13.32 4.26
CA ILE A 246 -0.68 12.73 3.22
C ILE A 246 -0.77 13.65 1.98
N ASN A 247 -0.93 14.95 2.20
CA ASN A 247 -1.04 15.94 1.12
C ASN A 247 0.26 16.03 0.33
N THR A 248 1.42 16.11 1.01
CA THR A 248 2.74 16.14 0.33
C THR A 248 2.95 14.92 -0.57
N ARG A 249 2.63 13.72 -0.07
CA ARG A 249 2.67 12.49 -0.88
C ARG A 249 1.71 12.56 -2.07
N THR A 250 0.49 13.05 -1.84
CA THR A 250 -0.54 13.19 -2.88
C THR A 250 -0.12 14.18 -3.96
N ASP A 251 0.46 15.31 -3.58
CA ASP A 251 0.88 16.36 -4.52
C ASP A 251 2.09 15.93 -5.36
N SER A 252 3.03 15.21 -4.75
CA SER A 252 4.11 14.53 -5.48
C SER A 252 3.57 13.56 -6.53
N ALA A 253 2.55 12.76 -6.18
CA ALA A 253 1.88 11.86 -7.13
C ALA A 253 1.09 12.62 -8.22
N LYS A 254 0.40 13.71 -7.89
CA LYS A 254 -0.31 14.54 -8.89
C LYS A 254 0.65 15.11 -9.94
N ALA A 255 1.84 15.56 -9.54
CA ALA A 255 2.85 16.03 -10.48
C ALA A 255 3.24 14.94 -11.49
N LEU A 256 3.51 13.73 -11.01
CA LEU A 256 3.78 12.56 -11.85
C LEU A 256 2.61 12.26 -12.81
N PHE A 257 1.39 12.22 -12.29
CA PHE A 257 0.20 11.88 -13.09
C PHE A 257 -0.11 12.96 -14.14
N SER A 258 0.18 14.23 -13.84
CA SER A 258 0.10 15.33 -14.79
C SER A 258 1.02 15.11 -15.98
N HIS A 259 2.28 14.73 -15.77
CA HIS A 259 3.20 14.41 -16.86
C HIS A 259 2.75 13.22 -17.72
N ILE A 260 2.20 12.17 -17.09
CA ILE A 260 1.59 11.04 -17.80
C ILE A 260 0.43 11.51 -18.69
N ASN A 261 -0.48 12.30 -18.14
CA ASN A 261 -1.62 12.84 -18.88
C ASN A 261 -1.17 13.74 -20.04
N GLN A 262 -0.24 14.67 -19.80
CA GLN A 262 0.33 15.55 -20.82
C GLN A 262 0.97 14.75 -21.97
N ARG A 263 1.64 13.63 -21.65
CA ARG A 263 2.26 12.75 -22.65
C ARG A 263 1.21 12.02 -23.49
N LEU A 264 0.15 11.53 -22.86
CA LEU A 264 -0.96 10.87 -23.56
C LEU A 264 -1.76 11.86 -24.42
N ALA A 265 -1.92 13.12 -23.99
CA ALA A 265 -2.58 14.16 -24.77
C ALA A 265 -1.89 14.45 -26.12
N GLN A 266 -0.58 14.18 -26.24
CA GLN A 266 0.14 14.30 -27.51
C GLN A 266 -0.30 13.26 -28.56
N MET A 267 -1.08 12.25 -28.19
CA MET A 267 -1.44 11.15 -29.10
C MET A 267 -2.44 11.56 -30.18
N GLN A 268 -3.22 12.62 -29.97
CA GLN A 268 -4.05 13.19 -31.03
C GLN A 268 -3.16 13.80 -32.16
N PRO A 269 -2.23 14.74 -31.88
CA PRO A 269 -1.27 15.20 -32.89
C PRO A 269 -0.46 14.09 -33.56
N VAL A 270 -0.05 13.05 -32.82
CA VAL A 270 0.66 11.90 -33.40
C VAL A 270 -0.24 11.11 -34.34
N ALA A 271 -1.50 10.87 -33.97
CA ALA A 271 -2.48 10.22 -34.84
C ALA A 271 -2.69 11.01 -36.12
N LEU A 272 -2.75 12.34 -36.00
CA LEU A 272 -2.96 13.28 -37.11
C LEU A 272 -1.78 13.27 -38.09
N PHE A 273 -0.56 13.43 -37.59
CA PHE A 273 0.66 13.34 -38.39
C PHE A 273 0.71 12.02 -39.18
N LYS A 274 0.44 10.90 -38.50
CA LYS A 274 0.42 9.59 -39.13
C LYS A 274 -0.68 9.49 -40.18
N ALA A 275 -1.80 10.20 -40.02
CA ALA A 275 -2.91 10.16 -40.97
C ALA A 275 -2.53 10.85 -42.26
N GLN A 276 -2.04 12.08 -42.15
CA GLN A 276 -1.67 12.91 -43.29
C GLN A 276 -0.48 12.34 -44.05
N LYS A 277 0.46 11.67 -43.36
CA LYS A 277 1.65 11.06 -43.98
C LYS A 277 1.48 9.57 -44.30
N HIS A 278 0.27 9.03 -44.18
CA HIS A 278 -0.05 7.61 -44.42
C HIS A 278 0.91 6.64 -43.70
N ARG A 279 1.25 6.95 -42.44
CA ARG A 279 2.11 6.11 -41.59
C ARG A 279 1.26 5.20 -40.70
N PRO A 280 1.75 3.98 -40.40
CA PRO A 280 1.05 3.09 -39.48
C PRO A 280 1.08 3.62 -38.04
N ILE A 281 0.07 3.26 -37.25
CA ILE A 281 0.05 3.53 -35.81
C ILE A 281 1.06 2.65 -35.09
N GLU A 282 1.05 1.35 -35.38
CA GLU A 282 2.02 0.40 -34.86
C GLU A 282 3.29 0.42 -35.70
N ASP A 283 4.41 0.68 -35.03
CA ASP A 283 5.74 0.70 -35.63
C ASP A 283 6.70 0.04 -34.64
N LEU A 284 6.82 -1.28 -34.74
CA LEU A 284 7.57 -2.10 -33.79
C LEU A 284 9.02 -1.66 -33.67
N SER A 285 9.64 -1.24 -34.77
CA SER A 285 11.02 -0.74 -34.78
C SER A 285 11.13 0.57 -33.99
N ARG A 286 10.20 1.50 -34.19
CA ARG A 286 10.18 2.75 -33.42
C ARG A 286 9.83 2.52 -31.96
N GLU A 287 8.90 1.62 -31.68
CA GLU A 287 8.50 1.23 -30.32
C GLU A 287 9.69 0.67 -29.54
N ALA A 288 10.50 -0.20 -30.16
CA ALA A 288 11.72 -0.72 -29.55
C ALA A 288 12.73 0.39 -29.18
N VAL A 289 12.91 1.39 -30.06
CA VAL A 289 13.80 2.55 -29.79
C VAL A 289 13.28 3.40 -28.62
N VAL A 290 11.97 3.67 -28.58
CA VAL A 290 11.35 4.44 -27.49
C VAL A 290 11.52 3.71 -26.16
N LEU A 291 11.31 2.38 -26.15
CA LEU A 291 11.47 1.57 -24.96
C LEU A 291 12.93 1.51 -24.49
N SER A 292 13.89 1.27 -25.39
CA SER A 292 15.32 1.23 -25.05
C SER A 292 15.77 2.52 -24.36
N LYS A 293 15.43 3.68 -24.94
CA LYS A 293 15.77 4.98 -24.37
C LYS A 293 15.14 5.20 -23.00
N ALA A 294 13.88 4.77 -22.81
CA ALA A 294 13.23 4.88 -21.51
C ALA A 294 13.91 4.01 -20.44
N LEU A 295 14.40 2.82 -20.81
CA LEU A 295 15.11 1.93 -19.90
C LEU A 295 16.51 2.44 -19.55
N GLU A 296 17.24 3.02 -20.51
CA GLU A 296 18.53 3.69 -20.26
C GLU A 296 18.35 4.85 -19.27
N GLN A 297 17.35 5.70 -19.49
CA GLN A 297 17.02 6.81 -18.58
C GLN A 297 16.56 6.30 -17.20
N ALA A 298 15.77 5.22 -17.16
CA ALA A 298 15.33 4.62 -15.90
C ALA A 298 16.51 4.15 -15.06
N GLN A 299 17.50 3.51 -15.69
CA GLN A 299 18.72 3.09 -15.02
C GLN A 299 19.50 4.28 -14.43
N GLN A 300 19.64 5.37 -15.20
CA GLN A 300 20.28 6.61 -14.72
C GLN A 300 19.53 7.24 -13.53
N GLN A 301 18.21 7.07 -13.49
CA GLN A 301 17.32 7.57 -12.42
C GLN A 301 17.13 6.56 -11.27
N CYS A 302 17.96 5.52 -11.17
CA CYS A 302 17.87 4.50 -10.13
C CYS A 302 16.53 3.74 -10.09
N LEU A 303 15.86 3.57 -11.23
CA LEU A 303 14.63 2.79 -11.33
C LEU A 303 14.95 1.38 -11.85
N ASP A 304 14.24 0.39 -11.32
CA ASP A 304 14.35 -0.99 -11.78
C ASP A 304 13.82 -1.10 -13.22
N THR A 305 14.69 -1.50 -14.14
CA THR A 305 14.38 -1.51 -15.58
C THR A 305 13.31 -2.54 -15.93
N GLY A 306 13.22 -3.65 -15.19
CA GLY A 306 12.19 -4.68 -15.39
C GLY A 306 10.79 -4.12 -15.16
N SER A 307 10.58 -3.47 -14.02
CA SER A 307 9.31 -2.85 -13.65
C SER A 307 8.96 -1.62 -14.50
N VAL A 308 9.95 -0.80 -14.87
CA VAL A 308 9.73 0.34 -15.79
C VAL A 308 9.33 -0.12 -17.19
N LYS A 309 9.90 -1.22 -17.69
CA LYS A 309 9.54 -1.80 -19.00
C LYS A 309 8.03 -2.06 -19.10
N ALA A 310 7.45 -2.70 -18.09
CA ALA A 310 6.03 -3.00 -18.06
C ALA A 310 5.16 -1.73 -18.07
N PHE A 311 5.56 -0.71 -17.31
CA PHE A 311 4.87 0.58 -17.27
C PHE A 311 4.94 1.33 -18.62
N PHE A 312 6.11 1.42 -19.25
CA PHE A 312 6.24 2.08 -20.55
C PHE A 312 5.51 1.31 -21.65
N GLN A 313 5.49 -0.02 -21.62
CA GLN A 313 4.66 -0.80 -22.54
C GLN A 313 3.16 -0.49 -22.35
N ALA A 314 2.67 -0.42 -21.11
CA ALA A 314 1.29 -0.03 -20.83
C ALA A 314 0.96 1.39 -21.34
N GLN A 315 1.89 2.34 -21.20
CA GLN A 315 1.75 3.69 -21.78
C GLN A 315 1.71 3.66 -23.32
N MET A 316 2.53 2.82 -23.96
CA MET A 316 2.57 2.69 -25.43
C MET A 316 1.28 2.06 -25.96
N ASP A 317 0.74 1.06 -25.27
CA ASP A 317 -0.53 0.44 -25.63
C ASP A 317 -1.71 1.42 -25.48
N ALA A 318 -1.78 2.16 -24.37
CA ALA A 318 -2.77 3.23 -24.19
C ALA A 318 -2.63 4.31 -25.27
N ALA A 319 -1.40 4.68 -25.61
CA ALA A 319 -1.10 5.62 -26.69
C ALA A 319 -1.57 5.13 -28.07
N LYS A 320 -1.39 3.84 -28.39
CA LYS A 320 -1.93 3.23 -29.61
C LYS A 320 -3.46 3.24 -29.59
N ALA A 321 -4.08 2.89 -28.47
CA ALA A 321 -5.54 2.89 -28.33
C ALA A 321 -6.15 4.28 -28.57
N ILE A 322 -5.57 5.34 -28.01
CA ILE A 322 -5.97 6.73 -28.28
C ILE A 322 -5.87 7.03 -29.78
N GLN A 323 -4.75 6.71 -30.42
CA GLN A 323 -4.54 6.94 -31.85
C GLN A 323 -5.57 6.20 -32.71
N TYR A 324 -5.84 4.92 -32.43
CA TYR A 324 -6.82 4.13 -33.18
C TYR A 324 -8.25 4.70 -33.06
N ARG A 325 -8.63 5.19 -31.88
CA ARG A 325 -9.95 5.79 -31.66
C ARG A 325 -10.12 7.10 -32.44
N TYR A 326 -9.10 7.96 -32.47
CA TYR A 326 -9.11 9.14 -33.35
C TYR A 326 -9.18 8.76 -34.82
N ARG A 327 -8.44 7.74 -35.26
CA ARG A 327 -8.53 7.27 -36.66
C ARG A 327 -9.91 6.78 -37.01
N ALA A 328 -10.56 6.03 -36.12
CA ALA A 328 -11.92 5.57 -36.32
C ALA A 328 -12.91 6.74 -36.41
N GLN A 329 -12.78 7.74 -35.54
CA GLN A 329 -13.59 8.95 -35.55
C GLN A 329 -13.44 9.74 -36.88
N TRP A 330 -12.21 9.90 -37.37
CA TRP A 330 -11.95 10.62 -38.61
C TRP A 330 -12.37 9.88 -39.89
N LEU A 331 -12.81 8.62 -39.82
CA LEU A 331 -13.42 7.94 -40.97
C LEU A 331 -14.75 8.59 -41.37
N SER A 332 -15.51 9.13 -40.39
CA SER A 332 -16.78 9.82 -40.64
C SER A 332 -16.64 11.34 -40.67
N GLU A 333 -15.74 11.91 -39.85
CA GLU A 333 -15.60 13.36 -39.71
C GLU A 333 -14.62 13.97 -40.73
N GLY A 334 -13.76 13.14 -41.34
CA GLY A 334 -12.60 13.59 -42.09
C GLY A 334 -11.39 13.86 -41.20
N VAL A 335 -10.20 13.76 -41.77
CA VAL A 335 -8.94 14.05 -41.07
C VAL A 335 -8.79 15.57 -40.96
N PRO A 336 -8.57 16.13 -39.76
CA PRO A 336 -8.34 17.57 -39.60
C PRO A 336 -7.18 18.09 -40.47
N ASN A 337 -7.33 19.30 -41.00
CA ASN A 337 -6.29 19.93 -41.84
C ASN A 337 -5.33 20.80 -41.02
N GLN A 338 -4.80 20.27 -39.91
CA GLN A 338 -3.79 20.94 -39.08
C GLN A 338 -2.44 20.25 -39.26
N GLU A 339 -1.37 21.00 -39.53
CA GLU A 339 -0.04 20.40 -39.62
C GLU A 339 0.52 20.10 -38.23
N ALA A 340 1.11 18.91 -38.08
CA ALA A 340 1.80 18.50 -36.87
C ALA A 340 3.31 18.36 -37.16
N ASP A 341 4.14 19.11 -36.43
CA ASP A 341 5.60 18.98 -36.52
C ASP A 341 6.08 17.74 -35.75
N LEU A 342 6.51 16.73 -36.49
CA LEU A 342 7.03 15.48 -35.93
C LEU A 342 8.28 15.70 -35.05
N THR A 343 9.12 16.66 -35.39
CA THR A 343 10.35 16.95 -34.63
C THR A 343 9.99 17.52 -33.26
N GLN A 344 9.13 18.53 -33.24
CA GLN A 344 8.59 19.09 -32.00
C GLN A 344 7.87 18.02 -31.16
N LEU A 345 6.98 17.22 -31.76
CA LEU A 345 6.28 16.14 -31.06
C LEU A 345 7.24 15.13 -30.42
N ARG A 346 8.27 14.71 -31.16
CA ARG A 346 9.29 13.78 -30.65
C ARG A 346 10.06 14.40 -29.48
N ASN A 347 10.40 15.69 -29.56
CA ASN A 347 11.09 16.39 -28.48
C ASN A 347 10.21 16.48 -27.24
N THR A 348 8.94 16.88 -27.37
CA THR A 348 7.98 16.94 -26.27
C THR A 348 7.75 15.58 -25.62
N LEU A 349 7.58 14.52 -26.42
CA LEU A 349 7.41 13.15 -25.89
C LEU A 349 8.64 12.65 -25.14
N ASN A 350 9.84 12.98 -25.61
CA ASN A 350 11.09 12.62 -24.93
C ASN A 350 11.25 13.39 -23.61
N GLN A 351 10.95 14.70 -23.61
CA GLN A 351 10.99 15.53 -22.40
C GLN A 351 10.02 15.04 -21.34
N LEU A 352 8.77 14.75 -21.73
CA LEU A 352 7.76 14.19 -20.81
C LEU A 352 8.13 12.79 -20.33
N GLY A 353 8.75 11.96 -21.18
CA GLY A 353 9.27 10.65 -20.77
C GLY A 353 10.32 10.76 -19.67
N ALA A 354 11.28 11.69 -19.83
CA ALA A 354 12.31 11.96 -18.83
C ALA A 354 11.70 12.55 -17.55
N ALA A 355 10.77 13.51 -17.66
CA ALA A 355 10.09 14.10 -16.50
C ALA A 355 9.30 13.05 -15.70
N ILE A 356 8.61 12.12 -16.37
CA ILE A 356 7.91 11.00 -15.71
C ILE A 356 8.90 10.17 -14.88
N LEU A 357 10.04 9.78 -15.45
CA LEU A 357 11.04 8.96 -14.75
C LEU A 357 11.66 9.72 -13.57
N GLN A 358 11.98 11.00 -13.74
CA GLN A 358 12.54 11.85 -12.70
C GLN A 358 11.55 12.07 -11.54
N THR A 359 10.30 12.42 -11.82
CA THR A 359 9.28 12.57 -10.77
C THR A 359 8.99 11.25 -10.08
N LEU A 360 9.00 10.14 -10.83
CA LEU A 360 8.78 8.81 -10.27
C LEU A 360 9.88 8.41 -9.29
N THR A 361 11.16 8.60 -9.63
CA THR A 361 12.26 8.29 -8.69
C THR A 361 12.21 9.15 -7.45
N THR A 362 11.93 10.45 -7.58
CA THR A 362 11.77 11.37 -6.45
C THR A 362 10.61 10.95 -5.55
N HIS A 363 9.45 10.64 -6.12
CA HIS A 363 8.28 10.16 -5.37
C HIS A 363 8.60 8.88 -4.60
N LEU A 364 9.19 7.88 -5.26
CA LEU A 364 9.53 6.60 -4.66
C LEU A 364 10.57 6.76 -3.55
N ALA A 365 11.56 7.64 -3.72
CA ALA A 365 12.58 7.91 -2.70
C ALA A 365 12.02 8.60 -1.45
N GLN A 366 11.09 9.54 -1.62
CA GLN A 366 10.56 10.36 -0.51
C GLN A 366 9.33 9.74 0.18
N HIS A 367 8.49 9.05 -0.59
CA HIS A 367 7.17 8.63 -0.12
C HIS A 367 6.92 7.13 -0.26
N GLY A 368 7.83 6.38 -0.90
CA GLY A 368 7.65 4.97 -1.20
C GLY A 368 6.77 4.70 -2.43
N ASN A 369 6.48 3.42 -2.66
CA ASN A 369 5.68 2.89 -3.76
C ASN A 369 4.32 3.57 -3.92
N LEU A 370 3.85 3.63 -5.17
CA LEU A 370 2.49 4.04 -5.49
C LEU A 370 1.53 2.89 -5.12
N THR A 371 0.68 3.13 -4.11
CA THR A 371 -0.29 2.13 -3.59
C THR A 371 -1.72 2.53 -3.93
N THR A 372 -2.68 1.63 -3.69
CA THR A 372 -4.10 1.81 -4.05
C THR A 372 -4.73 3.12 -3.53
N GLU A 373 -4.18 3.69 -2.45
CA GLU A 373 -4.61 4.99 -1.90
C GLU A 373 -4.52 6.15 -2.90
N LEU A 374 -3.62 6.09 -3.89
CA LEU A 374 -3.44 7.13 -4.91
C LEU A 374 -4.28 6.89 -6.17
N LYS A 375 -5.03 5.78 -6.25
CA LYS A 375 -5.82 5.41 -7.44
C LYS A 375 -6.89 6.45 -7.79
N PRO A 376 -7.68 7.00 -6.84
CA PRO A 376 -8.67 8.02 -7.18
C PRO A 376 -8.02 9.28 -7.77
N VAL A 377 -6.87 9.69 -7.21
CA VAL A 377 -6.09 10.84 -7.68
C VAL A 377 -5.59 10.60 -9.11
N PHE A 378 -5.09 9.40 -9.41
CA PHE A 378 -4.67 9.01 -10.75
C PHE A 378 -5.82 9.06 -11.76
N LEU A 379 -6.97 8.46 -11.43
CA LEU A 379 -8.12 8.42 -12.33
C LEU A 379 -8.65 9.81 -12.67
N ALA A 380 -8.64 10.72 -11.69
CA ALA A 380 -9.04 12.13 -11.86
C ALA A 380 -8.02 12.93 -12.68
N ALA A 381 -6.72 12.69 -12.48
CA ALA A 381 -5.66 13.41 -13.19
C ALA A 381 -5.56 13.05 -14.68
N LEU A 382 -5.90 11.81 -15.05
CA LEU A 382 -5.87 11.37 -16.45
C LEU A 382 -7.19 11.68 -17.13
N ASN A 383 -7.27 12.82 -17.79
CA ASN A 383 -8.47 13.32 -18.48
C ASN A 383 -8.29 13.46 -20.01
N THR A 384 -7.21 12.90 -20.57
CA THR A 384 -6.98 12.85 -22.01
C THR A 384 -8.16 12.24 -22.76
N ASP A 385 -8.61 12.91 -23.83
CA ASP A 385 -9.63 12.41 -24.73
C ASP A 385 -9.27 11.04 -25.32
N ASN A 386 -10.29 10.23 -25.62
CA ASN A 386 -10.12 8.86 -26.12
C ASN A 386 -9.31 7.92 -25.20
N LEU A 387 -9.13 8.26 -23.91
CA LEU A 387 -8.57 7.37 -22.88
C LEU A 387 -9.68 6.77 -22.02
N THR A 388 -9.90 5.46 -22.11
CA THR A 388 -11.00 4.77 -21.40
C THR A 388 -10.63 4.42 -19.95
N VAL A 389 -11.64 4.05 -19.16
CA VAL A 389 -11.44 3.55 -17.79
C VAL A 389 -10.54 2.31 -17.75
N GLN A 390 -10.68 1.39 -18.73
CA GLN A 390 -9.85 0.18 -18.80
C GLN A 390 -8.38 0.51 -19.08
N ASP A 391 -8.12 1.49 -19.96
CA ASP A 391 -6.75 1.96 -20.23
C ASP A 391 -6.12 2.53 -18.96
N LYS A 392 -6.87 3.37 -18.22
CA LYS A 392 -6.40 3.94 -16.95
C LYS A 392 -6.11 2.86 -15.91
N GLN A 393 -6.96 1.84 -15.78
CA GLN A 393 -6.77 0.75 -14.83
C GLN A 393 -5.49 -0.05 -15.13
N ARG A 394 -5.29 -0.45 -16.39
CA ARG A 394 -4.09 -1.19 -16.81
C ARG A 394 -2.82 -0.36 -16.61
N LEU A 395 -2.88 0.93 -16.97
CA LEU A 395 -1.76 1.84 -16.80
C LEU A 395 -1.39 2.03 -15.32
N TYR A 396 -2.37 2.21 -14.45
CA TYR A 396 -2.13 2.35 -13.02
C TYR A 396 -1.55 1.07 -12.41
N GLN A 397 -2.08 -0.10 -12.77
CA GLN A 397 -1.56 -1.38 -12.30
C GLN A 397 -0.07 -1.57 -12.64
N ALA A 398 0.32 -1.21 -13.87
CA ALA A 398 1.72 -1.26 -14.28
C ALA A 398 2.57 -0.23 -13.52
N LEU A 399 2.04 0.99 -13.32
CA LEU A 399 2.71 2.05 -12.56
C LEU A 399 2.95 1.67 -11.09
N GLN A 400 1.99 1.01 -10.43
CA GLN A 400 2.12 0.51 -9.06
C GLN A 400 3.21 -0.56 -8.91
N SER A 401 3.65 -1.17 -10.01
CA SER A 401 4.72 -2.18 -10.00
C SER A 401 6.12 -1.58 -10.11
N VAL A 402 6.25 -0.30 -10.44
CA VAL A 402 7.55 0.35 -10.59
C VAL A 402 8.28 0.43 -9.25
N ARG A 403 9.57 0.06 -9.26
CA ARG A 403 10.43 0.09 -8.07
C ARG A 403 11.66 0.94 -8.31
N ARG A 404 12.16 1.52 -7.21
CA ARG A 404 13.47 2.18 -7.15
C ARG A 404 14.51 1.16 -6.69
N VAL A 405 15.69 1.19 -7.29
CA VAL A 405 16.84 0.37 -6.88
C VAL A 405 17.44 0.98 -5.61
N GLU A 406 17.59 0.16 -4.57
CA GLU A 406 18.20 0.57 -3.31
C GLU A 406 19.68 0.92 -3.49
N ASN A 407 20.19 1.87 -2.68
CA ASN A 407 21.60 2.29 -2.67
C ASN A 407 22.17 2.82 -4.00
N CYS A 408 21.32 3.14 -4.96
CA CYS A 408 21.73 3.79 -6.19
C CYS A 408 21.80 5.32 -6.03
N GLN A 409 22.90 5.89 -6.52
CA GLN A 409 23.06 7.33 -6.71
C GLN A 409 22.76 7.65 -8.18
N ALA A 410 21.84 8.58 -8.42
CA ALA A 410 21.54 9.01 -9.79
C ALA A 410 22.82 9.60 -10.39
N THR A 411 23.16 9.16 -11.60
CA THR A 411 24.25 9.77 -12.36
C THR A 411 23.73 11.03 -13.03
N ASP A 412 24.37 12.16 -12.77
CA ASP A 412 24.06 13.47 -13.37
C ASP A 412 24.12 13.46 -14.91
#